data_AF-A0A969EDY1-F1
#
_entry.id   AF-A0A969EDY1-F1
#
_cell.length_a   1.000
_cell.length_b   1.000
_cell.length_c   1.000
_cell.angle_alpha   90.00
_cell.angle_beta   90.00
_cell.angle_gamma   90.00
#
_symmetry.space_group_name_H-M   'P 1'
#
loop_
_entity.id
_entity.type
_entity.pdbx_description
1 polymer ?
#
loop_
_entity_poly.entity_id
_entity_poly.type
_entity_poly.pdbx_seq_one_letter_code
_entity_poly.pdbx_strand_id
1 'polypeptide(L)'
;MSRWLARALFVCLIQAGVTAAPAQTVEGFSEAEIRRILQHGPWPQPVLRDPSNRASGNADAIALGESLFFDRRLSGDGAMSCAACHLPDRAFTDGRARAYGRESLDRNTPSVWNVGFERWFGWDGAADSLWRQSFKPVLNPIELAADANHVADLLRSDSALARRYVKSFGALPEARQADDATLVNVGKAIAAYLETLVSGRSRSTIFAMRWRRTDRAAAAAYPLAAQRGLKIFVGKGNCAFCHFGPMFTNGEFADVGMPYFVARGRVDSGRHGGIKELQSDRFNLLGRYSDDAGGASASRTRHVAIQHRNFGEFKVPATQRRAHRAVHAQWRPRNVARRRAALLRSERGAPARRRRADPAPPQAVAPGSGRPGRVSRDVDRSVARGKAPRGRHIGSRQALILASSISMPRPGPCGTGTVWPSMGMGRAR
;
A
#
# COMPACT_ATOMS: atom_id res chain seq x y z
N MET A 1 78.10 42.20 -14.38
CA MET A 1 78.58 40.80 -14.47
C MET A 1 79.07 40.38 -13.09
N SER A 2 78.44 39.35 -12.52
CA SER A 2 78.92 38.46 -11.43
C SER A 2 77.76 38.06 -10.51
N ARG A 3 77.80 36.79 -10.09
CA ARG A 3 77.14 36.15 -8.94
C ARG A 3 75.86 35.36 -9.20
N TRP A 4 76.11 34.15 -9.69
CA TRP A 4 75.47 32.90 -9.25
C TRP A 4 75.15 32.89 -7.74
N LEU A 5 73.95 32.46 -7.35
CA LEU A 5 73.67 31.57 -6.22
C LEU A 5 72.16 31.29 -6.07
N ALA A 6 71.81 30.03 -6.26
CA ALA A 6 70.85 29.25 -5.48
C ALA A 6 69.49 29.88 -5.11
N ARG A 7 68.44 29.49 -5.85
CA ARG A 7 67.09 29.34 -5.26
C ARG A 7 66.43 28.05 -5.72
N ALA A 8 66.66 27.03 -4.90
CA ALA A 8 65.82 25.89 -4.54
C ALA A 8 64.68 25.51 -5.51
N LEU A 9 64.92 24.43 -6.25
CA LEU A 9 63.91 23.47 -6.68
C LEU A 9 63.31 22.80 -5.44
N PHE A 10 62.09 23.16 -5.08
CA PHE A 10 61.20 22.31 -4.27
C PHE A 10 59.80 22.36 -4.87
N VAL A 11 59.66 21.76 -6.04
CA VAL A 11 58.34 21.39 -6.58
C VAL A 11 57.94 20.11 -5.86
N CYS A 12 57.17 20.25 -4.77
CA CYS A 12 56.42 19.14 -4.19
C CYS A 12 55.38 18.67 -5.23
N LEU A 13 55.79 17.70 -6.05
CA LEU A 13 54.88 16.82 -6.79
C LEU A 13 54.12 15.97 -5.77
N ILE A 14 53.03 16.51 -5.24
CA ILE A 14 51.98 15.68 -4.65
C ILE A 14 51.34 14.95 -5.83
N GLN A 15 51.90 13.80 -6.20
CA GLN A 15 51.16 12.81 -6.96
C GLN A 15 49.98 12.38 -6.08
N ALA A 16 48.84 13.02 -6.29
CA ALA A 16 47.56 12.46 -5.89
C ALA A 16 47.38 11.19 -6.71
N GLY A 17 47.95 10.08 -6.22
CA GLY A 17 47.64 8.74 -6.66
C GLY A 17 46.17 8.50 -6.36
N VAL A 18 45.30 8.86 -7.31
CA VAL A 18 43.94 8.34 -7.37
C VAL A 18 44.11 6.85 -7.62
N THR A 19 44.21 6.09 -6.54
CA THR A 19 44.11 4.64 -6.59
C THR A 19 42.69 4.36 -7.09
N ALA A 20 42.59 3.99 -8.37
CA ALA A 20 41.36 3.46 -8.90
C ALA A 20 40.94 2.30 -7.99
N ALA A 21 39.83 2.46 -7.27
CA ALA A 21 39.30 1.40 -6.44
C ALA A 21 39.20 0.14 -7.31
N PRO A 22 39.66 -1.04 -6.82
CA PRO A 22 39.67 -2.24 -7.61
C PRO A 22 38.27 -2.48 -8.19
N ALA A 23 38.21 -2.71 -9.51
CA ALA A 23 36.96 -2.96 -10.21
C ALA A 23 36.23 -4.11 -9.49
N GLN A 24 35.07 -3.80 -8.92
CA GLN A 24 34.32 -4.77 -8.14
C GLN A 24 33.94 -5.93 -9.08
N THR A 25 34.32 -7.15 -8.72
CA THR A 25 33.98 -8.32 -9.54
C THR A 25 32.48 -8.61 -9.41
N VAL A 26 31.88 -9.11 -10.48
CA VAL A 26 30.50 -9.58 -10.44
C VAL A 26 30.49 -10.97 -9.82
N GLU A 27 29.54 -11.25 -8.93
CA GLU A 27 29.33 -12.60 -8.38
C GLU A 27 29.15 -13.61 -9.52
N GLY A 28 29.68 -14.83 -9.34
CA GLY A 28 29.54 -15.91 -10.32
C GLY A 28 28.12 -16.45 -10.34
N PHE A 29 27.26 -15.94 -11.22
CA PHE A 29 25.92 -16.50 -11.45
C PHE A 29 25.98 -17.60 -12.51
N SER A 30 25.30 -18.71 -12.25
CA SER A 30 25.05 -19.74 -13.26
C SER A 30 24.07 -19.24 -14.33
N GLU A 31 24.10 -19.85 -15.50
CA GLU A 31 23.14 -19.56 -16.58
C GLU A 31 21.68 -19.69 -16.14
N ALA A 32 21.37 -20.67 -15.29
CA ALA A 32 20.03 -20.85 -14.73
C ALA A 32 19.62 -19.67 -13.81
N GLU A 33 20.53 -19.19 -12.95
CA GLU A 33 20.28 -18.04 -12.09
C GLU A 33 20.10 -16.76 -12.91
N ILE A 34 20.90 -16.57 -13.97
CA ILE A 34 20.73 -15.43 -14.88
C ILE A 34 19.38 -15.48 -15.57
N ARG A 35 18.98 -16.64 -16.14
CA ARG A 35 17.64 -16.77 -16.74
C ARG A 35 16.53 -16.38 -15.76
N ARG A 36 16.61 -16.83 -14.50
CA ARG A 36 15.63 -16.46 -13.44
C ARG A 36 15.66 -14.97 -13.12
N ILE A 37 16.84 -14.36 -12.98
CA ILE A 37 16.96 -12.90 -12.77
C ILE A 37 16.29 -12.13 -13.91
N LEU A 38 16.50 -12.58 -15.14
CA LEU A 38 15.92 -11.96 -16.33
C LEU A 38 14.39 -12.16 -16.43
N GLN A 39 13.79 -13.13 -15.76
CA GLN A 39 12.33 -13.29 -15.72
C GLN A 39 11.62 -12.25 -14.83
N HIS A 40 12.35 -11.50 -13.99
CA HIS A 40 11.79 -10.45 -13.12
C HIS A 40 11.71 -9.07 -13.82
N GLY A 41 11.77 -9.06 -15.15
CA GLY A 41 11.63 -7.84 -15.94
C GLY A 41 11.00 -8.13 -17.30
N PRO A 42 10.68 -7.10 -18.08
CA PRO A 42 11.10 -5.71 -17.92
C PRO A 42 10.39 -4.95 -16.78
N TRP A 43 10.96 -3.84 -16.32
CA TRP A 43 10.26 -2.87 -15.45
C TRP A 43 10.73 -1.44 -15.81
N PRO A 44 9.83 -0.43 -15.83
CA PRO A 44 8.39 -0.49 -15.56
C PRO A 44 7.61 -1.25 -16.64
N GLN A 45 6.48 -1.83 -16.23
CA GLN A 45 5.50 -2.40 -17.16
C GLN A 45 4.66 -1.27 -17.78
N PRO A 46 4.17 -1.43 -19.02
CA PRO A 46 3.21 -0.49 -19.60
C PRO A 46 1.96 -0.41 -18.72
N VAL A 47 1.52 0.79 -18.37
CA VAL A 47 0.25 0.99 -17.65
C VAL A 47 -0.89 0.67 -18.61
N LEU A 48 -1.71 -0.31 -18.25
CA LEU A 48 -2.93 -0.66 -18.98
C LEU A 48 -4.11 0.06 -18.34
N ARG A 49 -5.05 0.50 -19.17
CA ARG A 49 -6.33 1.02 -18.67
C ARG A 49 -7.13 -0.13 -18.08
N ASP A 50 -7.76 0.10 -16.93
CA ASP A 50 -8.69 -0.85 -16.33
C ASP A 50 -10.03 -0.77 -17.09
N PRO A 51 -10.42 -1.82 -17.84
CA PRO A 51 -11.67 -1.81 -18.60
C PRO A 51 -12.91 -1.73 -17.70
N SER A 52 -12.81 -2.12 -16.42
CA SER A 52 -13.91 -2.01 -15.47
C SER A 52 -14.08 -0.62 -14.89
N ASN A 53 -13.16 0.30 -15.20
CA ASN A 53 -13.10 1.66 -14.67
C ASN A 53 -13.02 2.70 -15.79
N ARG A 54 -14.16 3.31 -16.14
CA ARG A 54 -14.26 4.41 -17.12
C ARG A 54 -13.43 5.64 -16.78
N ALA A 55 -13.03 5.79 -15.52
CA ALA A 55 -12.16 6.89 -15.07
C ALA A 55 -10.67 6.61 -15.32
N SER A 56 -10.29 5.36 -15.63
CA SER A 56 -8.91 4.96 -15.88
C SER A 56 -8.32 5.74 -17.06
N GLY A 57 -7.19 6.42 -16.80
CA GLY A 57 -6.52 7.29 -17.78
C GLY A 57 -7.20 8.64 -18.07
N ASN A 58 -8.32 8.99 -17.41
CA ASN A 58 -8.94 10.32 -17.53
C ASN A 58 -8.21 11.34 -16.63
N ALA A 59 -7.70 12.42 -17.23
CA ALA A 59 -6.88 13.40 -16.51
C ALA A 59 -7.64 14.16 -15.40
N ASP A 60 -8.91 14.52 -15.60
CA ASP A 60 -9.72 15.16 -14.57
C ASP A 60 -10.04 14.19 -13.44
N ALA A 61 -10.26 12.91 -13.74
CA ALA A 61 -10.53 11.88 -12.75
C ALA A 61 -9.29 11.55 -11.91
N ILE A 62 -8.12 11.47 -12.54
CA ILE A 62 -6.82 11.33 -11.85
C ILE A 62 -6.61 12.51 -10.89
N ALA A 63 -6.85 13.75 -11.34
CA ALA A 63 -6.69 14.92 -10.51
C ALA A 63 -7.72 15.00 -9.36
N LEU A 64 -8.94 14.49 -9.59
CA LEU A 64 -9.96 14.34 -8.56
C LEU A 64 -9.53 13.30 -7.51
N GLY A 65 -9.11 12.11 -7.97
CA GLY A 65 -8.64 11.03 -7.12
C GLY A 65 -7.43 11.42 -6.27
N GLU A 66 -6.45 12.11 -6.86
CA GLU A 66 -5.31 12.67 -6.14
C GLU A 66 -5.79 13.64 -5.05
N SER A 67 -6.71 14.55 -5.39
CA SER A 67 -7.23 15.51 -4.41
C SER A 67 -7.90 14.79 -3.23
N LEU A 68 -8.77 13.83 -3.52
CA LEU A 68 -9.50 13.05 -2.51
C LEU A 68 -8.57 12.16 -1.66
N PHE A 69 -7.53 11.59 -2.24
CA PHE A 69 -6.56 10.74 -1.53
C PHE A 69 -5.86 11.49 -0.37
N PHE A 70 -5.63 12.79 -0.54
CA PHE A 70 -5.00 13.64 0.48
C PHE A 70 -6.01 14.47 1.30
N ASP A 71 -7.29 14.49 0.96
CA ASP A 71 -8.30 15.32 1.62
C ASP A 71 -8.87 14.65 2.87
N ARG A 72 -8.61 15.23 4.05
CA ARG A 72 -9.12 14.69 5.32
C ARG A 72 -10.63 14.78 5.44
N ARG A 73 -11.26 15.73 4.72
CA ARG A 73 -12.72 15.90 4.69
C ARG A 73 -13.42 14.68 4.09
N LEU A 74 -12.69 13.76 3.44
CA LEU A 74 -13.26 12.49 2.98
C LEU A 74 -13.69 11.57 4.13
N SER A 75 -13.02 11.64 5.28
CA SER A 75 -13.47 10.94 6.50
C SER A 75 -14.67 11.64 7.13
N GLY A 76 -15.57 10.88 7.75
CA GLY A 76 -16.84 11.39 8.28
C GLY A 76 -16.70 12.47 9.35
N ASP A 77 -15.57 12.52 10.06
CA ASP A 77 -15.26 13.54 11.07
C ASP A 77 -14.14 14.50 10.65
N GLY A 78 -13.63 14.39 9.42
CA GLY A 78 -12.51 15.19 8.95
C GLY A 78 -11.15 14.87 9.60
N ALA A 79 -11.03 13.78 10.36
CA ALA A 79 -9.82 13.47 11.12
C ALA A 79 -8.70 12.89 10.25
N MET A 80 -8.99 12.17 9.17
CA MET A 80 -7.97 11.46 8.38
C MET A 80 -8.28 11.37 6.89
N SER A 81 -7.25 11.11 6.08
CA SER A 81 -7.37 10.82 4.64
C SER A 81 -6.65 9.50 4.34
N CYS A 82 -6.72 9.03 3.08
CA CYS A 82 -5.98 7.84 2.65
C CYS A 82 -4.47 7.98 2.95
N ALA A 83 -3.94 9.19 2.79
CA ALA A 83 -2.53 9.51 3.05
C ALA A 83 -2.12 9.45 4.54
N ALA A 84 -3.06 9.34 5.48
CA ALA A 84 -2.73 9.13 6.90
C ALA A 84 -2.15 7.72 7.15
N CYS A 85 -2.61 6.72 6.40
CA CYS A 85 -2.09 5.35 6.46
C CYS A 85 -1.13 5.06 5.29
N HIS A 86 -1.36 5.66 4.12
CA HIS A 86 -0.52 5.47 2.93
C HIS A 86 0.45 6.64 2.73
N LEU A 87 1.45 6.76 3.61
CA LEU A 87 2.37 7.91 3.64
C LEU A 87 3.35 7.89 2.43
N PRO A 88 3.36 8.90 1.55
CA PRO A 88 4.23 8.91 0.36
C PRO A 88 5.72 8.74 0.69
N ASP A 89 6.18 9.40 1.75
CA ASP A 89 7.58 9.34 2.22
C ASP A 89 7.96 7.98 2.82
N ARG A 90 6.97 7.12 3.08
CA ARG A 90 7.16 5.74 3.55
C ARG A 90 6.75 4.70 2.51
N ALA A 91 6.98 5.02 1.24
CA ALA A 91 6.56 4.17 0.12
C ALA A 91 5.06 3.80 0.21
N PHE A 92 4.23 4.76 0.63
CA PHE A 92 2.79 4.61 0.83
C PHE A 92 2.39 3.54 1.87
N THR A 93 3.15 3.42 2.96
CA THR A 93 2.81 2.60 4.13
C THR A 93 2.82 3.45 5.41
N ASP A 94 2.26 2.95 6.50
CA ASP A 94 2.31 3.62 7.81
C ASP A 94 3.54 3.20 8.64
N GLY A 95 4.18 2.09 8.28
CA GLY A 95 5.32 1.50 8.97
C GLY A 95 4.94 0.74 10.25
N ARG A 96 3.66 0.38 10.42
CA ARG A 96 3.17 -0.33 11.61
C ARG A 96 2.95 -1.81 11.32
N ALA A 97 3.09 -2.64 12.35
CA ALA A 97 2.76 -4.07 12.26
C ALA A 97 1.25 -4.31 12.10
N ARG A 98 0.44 -3.41 12.66
CA ARG A 98 -1.01 -3.34 12.48
C ARG A 98 -1.41 -1.89 12.25
N ALA A 99 -2.30 -1.67 11.29
CA ALA A 99 -2.78 -0.35 10.97
C ALA A 99 -3.61 0.24 12.12
N TYR A 100 -3.73 1.55 12.14
CA TYR A 100 -4.56 2.27 13.10
C TYR A 100 -5.36 3.33 12.35
N GLY A 101 -6.66 3.15 12.33
CA GLY A 101 -7.61 4.14 11.83
C GLY A 101 -8.15 4.94 13.01
N ARG A 102 -9.45 4.82 13.24
CA ARG A 102 -10.10 5.29 14.48
C ARG A 102 -9.78 4.39 15.66
N GLU A 103 -9.49 3.13 15.35
CA GLU A 103 -9.09 2.07 16.29
C GLU A 103 -7.99 1.20 15.67
N SER A 104 -7.46 0.25 16.44
CA SER A 104 -6.49 -0.74 15.94
C SER A 104 -7.16 -1.70 14.94
N LEU A 105 -6.55 -1.90 13.78
CA LEU A 105 -6.97 -2.88 12.79
C LEU A 105 -6.21 -4.21 12.95
N ASP A 106 -6.70 -5.26 12.28
CA ASP A 106 -6.13 -6.61 12.36
C ASP A 106 -4.89 -6.79 11.45
N ARG A 107 -4.73 -5.95 10.43
CA ARG A 107 -3.69 -6.09 9.40
C ARG A 107 -2.87 -4.81 9.23
N ASN A 108 -1.66 -4.92 8.70
CA ASN A 108 -0.85 -3.75 8.35
C ASN A 108 -1.34 -3.08 7.06
N THR A 109 -1.01 -1.80 6.88
CA THR A 109 -1.30 -1.05 5.66
C THR A 109 -0.33 -1.46 4.54
N PRO A 110 -0.79 -2.07 3.43
CA PRO A 110 0.06 -2.36 2.29
C PRO A 110 0.46 -1.08 1.55
N SER A 111 1.54 -1.15 0.76
CA SER A 111 1.91 -0.05 -0.13
C SER A 111 0.92 0.04 -1.29
N VAL A 112 0.63 1.25 -1.75
CA VAL A 112 -0.10 1.49 -3.01
C VAL A 112 0.82 1.78 -4.20
N TRP A 113 2.15 1.63 -4.04
CA TRP A 113 3.03 1.61 -5.22
C TRP A 113 2.67 0.45 -6.12
N ASN A 114 2.54 0.74 -7.42
CA ASN A 114 2.32 -0.24 -8.48
C ASN A 114 0.99 -1.01 -8.34
N VAL A 115 0.06 -0.55 -7.51
CA VAL A 115 -1.17 -1.29 -7.21
C VAL A 115 -2.07 -1.48 -8.44
N GLY A 116 -1.96 -0.60 -9.44
CA GLY A 116 -2.65 -0.76 -10.73
C GLY A 116 -2.27 -2.00 -11.54
N PHE A 117 -1.19 -2.71 -11.18
CA PHE A 117 -0.80 -3.98 -11.80
C PHE A 117 -1.32 -5.21 -11.05
N GLU A 118 -2.04 -5.03 -9.94
CA GLU A 118 -2.60 -6.13 -9.17
C GLU A 118 -3.96 -6.60 -9.71
N ARG A 119 -4.28 -7.87 -9.46
CA ARG A 119 -5.54 -8.50 -9.89
C ARG A 119 -6.56 -8.68 -8.76
N TRP A 120 -6.07 -8.77 -7.52
CA TRP A 120 -6.85 -8.91 -6.29
C TRP A 120 -6.34 -7.88 -5.30
N PHE A 121 -7.25 -7.21 -4.61
CA PHE A 121 -6.95 -6.07 -3.74
C PHE A 121 -7.27 -6.39 -2.28
N GLY A 122 -6.47 -5.81 -1.37
CA GLY A 122 -6.43 -6.22 0.03
C GLY A 122 -5.60 -7.48 0.25
N TRP A 123 -5.38 -7.82 1.53
CA TRP A 123 -4.58 -8.99 1.92
C TRP A 123 -5.29 -10.33 1.64
N ASP A 124 -6.62 -10.34 1.68
CA ASP A 124 -7.49 -11.51 1.43
C ASP A 124 -8.11 -11.51 0.03
N GLY A 125 -7.87 -10.47 -0.78
CA GLY A 125 -8.45 -10.34 -2.11
C GLY A 125 -9.96 -10.16 -2.10
N ALA A 126 -10.54 -9.58 -1.04
CA ALA A 126 -11.99 -9.33 -0.96
C ALA A 126 -12.50 -8.36 -2.04
N ALA A 127 -11.61 -7.54 -2.63
CA ALA A 127 -11.94 -6.71 -3.78
C ALA A 127 -11.24 -7.24 -5.04
N ASP A 128 -11.99 -7.30 -6.14
CA ASP A 128 -11.52 -7.75 -7.46
C ASP A 128 -11.18 -6.59 -8.41
N SER A 129 -11.48 -5.36 -7.99
CA SER A 129 -11.16 -4.12 -8.69
C SER A 129 -10.54 -3.08 -7.76
N LEU A 130 -9.68 -2.22 -8.31
CA LEU A 130 -9.00 -1.19 -7.54
C LEU A 130 -9.99 -0.11 -7.08
N TRP A 131 -11.00 0.19 -7.90
CA TRP A 131 -12.03 1.17 -7.56
C TRP A 131 -12.89 0.69 -6.39
N ARG A 132 -13.22 -0.60 -6.33
CA ARG A 132 -13.92 -1.16 -5.17
C ARG A 132 -13.08 -1.09 -3.90
N GLN A 133 -11.82 -1.49 -3.99
CA GLN A 133 -10.88 -1.36 -2.87
C GLN A 133 -10.74 0.10 -2.42
N SER A 134 -10.78 1.05 -3.34
CA SER A 134 -10.55 2.47 -3.04
C SER A 134 -11.64 3.12 -2.19
N PHE A 135 -12.91 2.71 -2.33
CA PHE A 135 -13.98 3.22 -1.47
C PHE A 135 -14.33 2.30 -0.29
N LYS A 136 -13.79 1.07 -0.22
CA LYS A 136 -13.98 0.18 0.95
C LYS A 136 -13.57 0.87 2.28
N PRO A 137 -12.40 1.53 2.40
CA PRO A 137 -12.03 2.29 3.60
C PRO A 137 -12.93 3.49 3.90
N VAL A 138 -13.54 4.09 2.86
CA VAL A 138 -14.46 5.23 3.00
C VAL A 138 -15.65 4.83 3.87
N LEU A 139 -16.21 3.65 3.61
CA LEU A 139 -17.36 3.11 4.33
C LEU A 139 -17.03 2.43 5.65
N ASN A 140 -15.78 2.09 5.89
CA ASN A 140 -15.40 1.32 7.07
C ASN A 140 -15.46 2.20 8.34
N PRO A 141 -16.28 1.85 9.35
CA PRO A 141 -16.47 2.66 10.55
C PRO A 141 -15.23 2.80 11.43
N ILE A 142 -14.26 1.90 11.32
CA ILE A 142 -12.98 1.99 12.06
C ILE A 142 -11.85 2.62 11.23
N GLU A 143 -12.13 2.98 9.97
CA GLU A 143 -11.21 3.71 9.09
C GLU A 143 -11.74 5.13 8.83
N LEU A 144 -12.26 5.44 7.63
CA LEU A 144 -12.69 6.81 7.30
C LEU A 144 -14.10 7.12 7.83
N ALA A 145 -14.96 6.11 8.01
CA ALA A 145 -16.31 6.21 8.56
C ALA A 145 -17.18 7.30 7.91
N ALA A 146 -17.23 7.32 6.57
CA ALA A 146 -18.09 8.19 5.79
C ALA A 146 -19.15 7.38 5.04
N ASP A 147 -20.16 8.06 4.50
CA ASP A 147 -21.20 7.48 3.66
C ASP A 147 -21.32 8.23 2.32
N ALA A 148 -22.25 7.79 1.46
CA ALA A 148 -22.48 8.40 0.15
C ALA A 148 -22.88 9.88 0.25
N ASN A 149 -23.69 10.25 1.25
CA ASN A 149 -24.19 11.61 1.41
C ASN A 149 -23.07 12.55 1.86
N HIS A 150 -22.23 12.11 2.80
CA HIS A 150 -21.03 12.84 3.22
C HIS A 150 -20.10 13.13 2.04
N VAL A 151 -19.87 12.12 1.20
CA VAL A 151 -19.05 12.25 -0.01
C VAL A 151 -19.68 13.23 -1.00
N ALA A 152 -21.00 13.16 -1.22
CA ALA A 152 -21.69 14.10 -2.10
C ALA A 152 -21.61 15.54 -1.58
N ASP A 153 -21.82 15.75 -0.28
CA ASP A 153 -21.73 17.07 0.35
C ASP A 153 -20.30 17.63 0.23
N LEU A 154 -19.26 16.79 0.42
CA LEU A 154 -17.87 17.19 0.17
C LEU A 154 -17.67 17.64 -1.28
N LEU A 155 -18.09 16.83 -2.26
CA LEU A 155 -17.94 17.14 -3.68
C LEU A 155 -18.63 18.47 -4.05
N ARG A 156 -19.78 18.76 -3.44
CA ARG A 156 -20.56 19.99 -3.67
C ARG A 156 -19.98 21.21 -2.96
N SER A 157 -19.41 21.02 -1.77
CA SER A 157 -18.86 22.12 -0.96
C SER A 157 -17.58 22.73 -1.53
N ASP A 158 -16.89 22.03 -2.42
CA ASP A 158 -15.63 22.46 -3.02
C ASP A 158 -15.73 22.60 -4.54
N SER A 159 -15.65 23.85 -5.02
CA SER A 159 -15.80 24.12 -6.46
C SER A 159 -14.76 23.41 -7.34
N ALA A 160 -13.57 23.11 -6.82
CA ALA A 160 -12.54 22.39 -7.58
C ALA A 160 -12.82 20.89 -7.66
N LEU A 161 -13.32 20.29 -6.57
CA LEU A 161 -13.78 18.90 -6.60
C LEU A 161 -15.00 18.76 -7.51
N ALA A 162 -15.97 19.65 -7.36
CA ALA A 162 -17.19 19.68 -8.17
C ALA A 162 -16.89 19.72 -9.68
N ARG A 163 -16.05 20.68 -10.11
CA ARG A 163 -15.68 20.83 -11.53
C ARG A 163 -15.01 19.57 -12.09
N ARG A 164 -14.11 18.93 -11.34
CA ARG A 164 -13.44 17.71 -11.80
C ARG A 164 -14.41 16.54 -11.86
N TYR A 165 -15.28 16.39 -10.85
CA TYR A 165 -16.30 15.35 -10.85
C TYR A 165 -17.23 15.47 -12.06
N VAL A 166 -17.74 16.66 -12.35
CA VAL A 166 -18.58 16.94 -13.53
C VAL A 166 -17.85 16.59 -14.83
N LYS A 167 -16.58 16.96 -14.97
CA LYS A 167 -15.79 16.61 -16.16
C LYS A 167 -15.53 15.11 -16.31
N SER A 168 -15.44 14.38 -15.20
CA SER A 168 -15.19 12.93 -15.20
C SER A 168 -16.46 12.09 -15.34
N PHE A 169 -17.59 12.55 -14.80
CA PHE A 169 -18.79 11.74 -14.60
C PHE A 169 -20.10 12.42 -15.03
N GLY A 170 -20.05 13.65 -15.57
CA GLY A 170 -21.18 14.35 -16.19
C GLY A 170 -21.92 15.31 -15.27
N ALA A 171 -22.49 14.83 -14.16
CA ALA A 171 -23.30 15.65 -13.25
C ALA A 171 -22.90 15.42 -11.80
N LEU A 172 -23.09 16.43 -10.92
CA LEU A 172 -22.89 16.24 -9.49
C LEU A 172 -23.99 15.36 -8.89
N PRO A 173 -23.68 14.57 -7.86
CA PRO A 173 -24.72 13.90 -7.08
C PRO A 173 -25.65 14.92 -6.42
N GLU A 174 -26.92 14.54 -6.30
CA GLU A 174 -27.90 15.32 -5.55
C GLU A 174 -27.57 15.29 -4.05
N ALA A 175 -27.73 16.43 -3.38
CA ALA A 175 -27.47 16.54 -1.95
C ALA A 175 -28.44 15.65 -1.18
N ARG A 176 -27.93 14.90 -0.20
CA ARG A 176 -28.72 14.01 0.69
C ARG A 176 -29.53 12.91 -0.02
N GLN A 177 -29.25 12.67 -1.30
CA GLN A 177 -29.85 11.62 -2.12
C GLN A 177 -28.76 10.88 -2.91
N ALA A 178 -27.53 10.90 -2.39
CA ALA A 178 -26.40 10.27 -3.04
C ALA A 178 -26.53 8.75 -2.94
N ASP A 179 -26.40 8.09 -4.08
CA ASP A 179 -26.50 6.65 -4.18
C ASP A 179 -25.11 5.99 -4.23
N ASP A 180 -25.15 4.67 -4.32
CA ASP A 180 -23.99 3.82 -4.60
C ASP A 180 -23.13 4.29 -5.78
N ALA A 181 -23.72 4.88 -6.83
CA ALA A 181 -22.95 5.35 -7.99
C ALA A 181 -21.99 6.49 -7.62
N THR A 182 -22.36 7.31 -6.63
CA THR A 182 -21.48 8.37 -6.09
C THR A 182 -20.22 7.78 -5.45
N LEU A 183 -20.39 6.75 -4.60
CA LEU A 183 -19.28 6.04 -3.97
C LEU A 183 -18.39 5.35 -5.01
N VAL A 184 -19.01 4.70 -5.99
CA VAL A 184 -18.31 4.02 -7.08
C VAL A 184 -17.51 5.02 -7.92
N ASN A 185 -18.09 6.16 -8.29
CA ASN A 185 -17.39 7.20 -9.05
C ASN A 185 -16.18 7.75 -8.29
N VAL A 186 -16.32 7.99 -6.98
CA VAL A 186 -15.20 8.40 -6.12
C VAL A 186 -14.14 7.31 -6.04
N GLY A 187 -14.52 6.04 -5.85
CA GLY A 187 -13.61 4.92 -5.89
C GLY A 187 -12.87 4.80 -7.22
N LYS A 188 -13.56 4.99 -8.34
CA LYS A 188 -13.01 5.00 -9.70
C LYS A 188 -12.01 6.13 -9.94
N ALA A 189 -12.31 7.34 -9.44
CA ALA A 189 -11.38 8.47 -9.50
C ALA A 189 -10.11 8.21 -8.67
N ILE A 190 -10.25 7.72 -7.44
CA ILE A 190 -9.12 7.37 -6.58
C ILE A 190 -8.28 6.25 -7.23
N ALA A 191 -8.92 5.21 -7.77
CA ALA A 191 -8.24 4.15 -8.50
C ALA A 191 -7.46 4.67 -9.71
N ALA A 192 -8.05 5.58 -10.50
CA ALA A 192 -7.35 6.20 -11.63
C ALA A 192 -6.09 6.95 -11.18
N TYR A 193 -6.11 7.63 -10.03
CA TYR A 193 -4.90 8.21 -9.43
C TYR A 193 -3.89 7.13 -9.01
N LEU A 194 -4.34 6.09 -8.32
CA LEU A 194 -3.49 5.00 -7.84
C LEU A 194 -2.80 4.24 -8.99
N GLU A 195 -3.45 4.09 -10.14
CA GLU A 195 -2.87 3.54 -11.38
C GLU A 195 -1.65 4.35 -11.85
N THR A 196 -1.58 5.65 -11.55
CA THR A 196 -0.42 6.49 -11.90
C THR A 196 0.79 6.30 -10.98
N LEU A 197 0.63 5.62 -9.84
CA LEU A 197 1.70 5.38 -8.88
C LEU A 197 2.59 4.23 -9.35
N VAL A 198 3.37 4.47 -10.40
CA VAL A 198 4.34 3.51 -10.94
C VAL A 198 5.75 3.85 -10.48
N SER A 199 6.36 2.92 -9.75
CA SER A 199 7.71 3.07 -9.22
C SER A 199 8.75 3.08 -10.34
N GLY A 200 9.80 3.88 -10.15
CA GLY A 200 10.95 3.88 -11.04
C GLY A 200 11.73 2.55 -11.01
N ARG A 201 12.79 2.47 -11.81
CA ARG A 201 13.66 1.29 -11.84
C ARG A 201 14.42 1.16 -10.51
N SER A 202 14.29 0.01 -9.86
CA SER A 202 15.08 -0.34 -8.68
C SER A 202 16.53 -0.68 -9.09
N ARG A 203 17.44 -0.74 -8.10
CA ARG A 203 18.83 -1.15 -8.36
C ARG A 203 18.93 -2.57 -8.93
N SER A 204 18.05 -3.48 -8.48
CA SER A 204 17.96 -4.85 -9.01
C SER A 204 17.43 -4.88 -10.44
N THR A 205 16.44 -4.04 -10.79
CA THR A 205 15.99 -3.87 -12.19
C THR A 205 17.13 -3.38 -13.07
N ILE A 206 17.88 -2.36 -12.64
CA ILE A 206 19.03 -1.82 -13.41
C ILE A 206 20.10 -2.89 -13.60
N PHE A 207 20.39 -3.67 -12.56
CA PHE A 207 21.30 -4.81 -12.64
C PHE A 207 20.84 -5.82 -13.71
N ALA A 208 19.60 -6.30 -13.64
CA ALA A 208 19.05 -7.24 -14.62
C ALA A 208 19.09 -6.69 -16.06
N MET A 209 18.83 -5.39 -16.27
CA MET A 209 18.94 -4.75 -17.59
C MET A 209 20.36 -4.75 -18.13
N ARG A 210 21.37 -4.47 -17.29
CA ARG A 210 22.79 -4.50 -17.68
C ARG A 210 23.23 -5.92 -18.05
N TRP A 211 22.77 -6.92 -17.30
CA TRP A 211 22.98 -8.33 -17.65
C TRP A 211 22.38 -8.71 -19.00
N ARG A 212 21.17 -8.23 -19.29
CA ARG A 212 20.46 -8.44 -20.56
C ARG A 212 21.20 -7.84 -21.76
N ARG A 213 21.90 -6.72 -21.56
CA ARG A 213 22.71 -6.02 -22.57
C ARG A 213 24.16 -6.50 -22.62
N THR A 214 24.47 -7.64 -21.97
CA THR A 214 25.82 -8.21 -21.83
C THR A 214 26.88 -7.25 -21.24
N ASP A 215 26.47 -6.16 -20.60
CA ASP A 215 27.33 -5.15 -20.00
C ASP A 215 27.70 -5.52 -18.55
N ARG A 216 28.65 -6.47 -18.43
CA ARG A 216 29.12 -6.99 -17.15
C ARG A 216 29.85 -5.94 -16.31
N ALA A 217 30.62 -5.06 -16.96
CA ALA A 217 31.34 -3.97 -16.30
C ALA A 217 30.36 -3.01 -15.60
N ALA A 218 29.26 -2.62 -16.27
CA ALA A 218 28.26 -1.81 -15.59
C ALA A 218 27.50 -2.61 -14.53
N ALA A 219 27.23 -3.91 -14.74
CA ALA A 219 26.52 -4.73 -13.76
C ALA A 219 27.25 -4.81 -12.41
N ALA A 220 28.59 -4.72 -12.41
CA ALA A 220 29.42 -4.69 -11.21
C ALA A 220 29.09 -3.57 -10.22
N ALA A 221 28.46 -2.47 -10.65
CA ALA A 221 28.06 -1.39 -9.75
C ALA A 221 26.90 -1.76 -8.80
N TYR A 222 26.29 -2.94 -8.97
CA TYR A 222 25.35 -3.48 -7.99
C TYR A 222 26.15 -4.07 -6.81
N PRO A 223 25.87 -3.68 -5.55
CA PRO A 223 26.74 -4.05 -4.44
C PRO A 223 26.87 -5.56 -4.28
N LEU A 224 28.07 -6.07 -3.99
CA LEU A 224 28.33 -7.49 -3.83
C LEU A 224 27.38 -8.18 -2.84
N ALA A 225 27.08 -7.55 -1.70
CA ALA A 225 26.10 -8.07 -0.75
C ALA A 225 24.70 -8.23 -1.38
N ALA A 226 24.29 -7.29 -2.23
CA ALA A 226 23.02 -7.34 -2.94
C ALA A 226 23.03 -8.38 -4.07
N GLN A 227 24.18 -8.62 -4.70
CA GLN A 227 24.37 -9.73 -5.66
C GLN A 227 24.24 -11.09 -4.95
N ARG A 228 24.89 -11.29 -3.79
CA ARG A 228 24.71 -12.51 -2.97
C ARG A 228 23.28 -12.72 -2.54
N GLY A 229 22.61 -11.66 -2.08
CA GLY A 229 21.19 -11.70 -1.73
C GLY A 229 20.30 -12.10 -2.92
N LEU A 230 20.56 -11.54 -4.10
CA LEU A 230 19.85 -11.91 -5.33
C LEU A 230 20.10 -13.37 -5.71
N LYS A 231 21.33 -13.87 -5.56
CA LYS A 231 21.67 -15.29 -5.80
C LYS A 231 20.91 -16.23 -4.87
N ILE A 232 20.76 -15.87 -3.59
CA ILE A 232 19.90 -16.61 -2.65
C ILE A 232 18.44 -16.56 -3.13
N PHE A 233 17.95 -15.38 -3.50
CA PHE A 233 16.56 -15.15 -3.91
C PHE A 233 16.14 -16.00 -5.12
N VAL A 234 16.97 -16.06 -6.17
CA VAL A 234 16.69 -16.84 -7.39
C VAL A 234 17.17 -18.29 -7.31
N GLY A 235 17.89 -18.66 -6.27
CA GLY A 235 18.51 -19.97 -6.07
C GLY A 235 17.97 -20.67 -4.83
N LYS A 236 18.86 -20.94 -3.88
CA LYS A 236 18.58 -21.78 -2.71
C LYS A 236 17.48 -21.28 -1.76
N GLY A 237 17.14 -19.99 -1.80
CA GLY A 237 16.08 -19.41 -0.97
C GLY A 237 14.67 -19.69 -1.48
N ASN A 238 14.53 -20.16 -2.72
CA ASN A 238 13.24 -20.43 -3.38
C ASN A 238 12.24 -19.26 -3.38
N CYS A 239 12.72 -18.03 -3.16
CA CYS A 239 11.87 -16.85 -2.99
C CYS A 239 11.10 -16.54 -4.29
N ALA A 240 11.74 -16.76 -5.43
CA ALA A 240 11.17 -16.55 -6.76
C ALA A 240 10.01 -17.50 -7.10
N PHE A 241 9.70 -18.51 -6.27
CA PHE A 241 8.51 -19.35 -6.46
C PHE A 241 7.21 -18.56 -6.25
N CYS A 242 7.15 -17.77 -5.16
CA CYS A 242 6.02 -16.88 -4.88
C CYS A 242 6.27 -15.47 -5.41
N HIS A 243 7.49 -14.95 -5.26
CA HIS A 243 7.86 -13.58 -5.60
C HIS A 243 8.41 -13.47 -7.02
N PHE A 244 7.63 -13.96 -7.99
CA PHE A 244 8.01 -14.01 -9.40
C PHE A 244 7.62 -12.74 -10.18
N GLY A 245 8.27 -12.52 -11.32
CA GLY A 245 7.87 -11.52 -12.30
C GLY A 245 8.24 -10.08 -11.93
N PRO A 246 7.84 -9.10 -12.77
CA PRO A 246 8.26 -7.70 -12.64
C PRO A 246 7.89 -7.01 -11.33
N MET A 247 6.82 -7.49 -10.68
CA MET A 247 6.31 -6.98 -9.41
C MET A 247 6.90 -7.70 -8.18
N PHE A 248 7.71 -8.75 -8.42
CA PHE A 248 8.15 -9.69 -7.39
C PHE A 248 6.97 -10.26 -6.59
N THR A 249 5.93 -10.67 -7.31
CA THR A 249 4.76 -11.40 -6.81
C THR A 249 4.09 -12.10 -7.99
N ASN A 250 3.68 -13.34 -7.78
CA ASN A 250 2.81 -14.08 -8.70
C ASN A 250 1.33 -13.66 -8.60
N GLY A 251 0.97 -12.79 -7.64
CA GLY A 251 -0.40 -12.33 -7.39
C GLY A 251 -1.33 -13.40 -6.80
N GLU A 252 -0.77 -14.56 -6.42
CA GLU A 252 -1.48 -15.68 -5.79
C GLU A 252 -1.63 -15.49 -4.28
N PHE A 253 -2.32 -16.45 -3.65
CA PHE A 253 -2.50 -16.54 -2.21
C PHE A 253 -1.71 -17.73 -1.68
N ALA A 254 -1.08 -17.56 -0.52
CA ALA A 254 -0.32 -18.62 0.13
C ALA A 254 -0.43 -18.49 1.66
N ASP A 255 -0.41 -19.63 2.33
CA ASP A 255 -0.19 -19.71 3.77
C ASP A 255 1.30 -20.04 4.01
N VAL A 256 1.97 -19.18 4.79
CA VAL A 256 3.38 -19.36 5.18
C VAL A 256 3.52 -19.72 6.67
N GLY A 257 2.44 -20.18 7.31
CA GLY A 257 2.40 -20.56 8.71
C GLY A 257 2.20 -19.38 9.67
N MET A 258 1.54 -18.30 9.21
CA MET A 258 1.27 -17.15 10.06
C MET A 258 0.10 -17.42 11.01
N PRO A 259 0.13 -16.92 12.26
CA PRO A 259 -1.00 -17.07 13.17
C PRO A 259 -2.25 -16.38 12.63
N TYR A 260 -3.37 -17.11 12.57
CA TYR A 260 -4.69 -16.58 12.19
C TYR A 260 -5.49 -16.03 13.39
N PHE A 261 -5.01 -16.20 14.62
CA PHE A 261 -5.61 -15.58 15.80
C PHE A 261 -5.11 -14.14 15.96
N VAL A 262 -5.95 -13.16 15.65
CA VAL A 262 -5.58 -11.73 15.68
C VAL A 262 -5.83 -11.09 17.05
N ALA A 263 -6.80 -11.62 17.80
CA ALA A 263 -7.08 -11.29 19.20
C ALA A 263 -7.86 -12.45 19.86
N ARG A 264 -8.08 -12.38 21.18
CA ARG A 264 -8.87 -13.39 21.89
C ARG A 264 -10.27 -13.52 21.29
N GLY A 265 -10.60 -14.71 20.78
CA GLY A 265 -11.88 -14.98 20.13
C GLY A 265 -12.04 -14.40 18.72
N ARG A 266 -11.00 -13.78 18.14
CA ARG A 266 -11.01 -13.23 16.78
C ARG A 266 -10.05 -13.99 15.87
N VAL A 267 -10.57 -14.44 14.75
CA VAL A 267 -9.82 -15.20 13.74
C VAL A 267 -9.86 -14.47 12.41
N ASP A 268 -8.69 -14.27 11.83
CA ASP A 268 -8.55 -13.82 10.44
C ASP A 268 -8.49 -15.04 9.54
N SER A 269 -9.60 -15.32 8.86
CA SER A 269 -9.69 -16.46 7.93
C SER A 269 -8.92 -16.24 6.61
N GLY A 270 -8.33 -15.06 6.39
CA GLY A 270 -7.59 -14.74 5.18
C GLY A 270 -8.45 -14.83 3.92
N ARG A 271 -7.89 -15.41 2.85
CA ARG A 271 -8.52 -15.56 1.54
C ARG A 271 -9.89 -16.22 1.61
N HIS A 272 -10.10 -17.18 2.52
CA HIS A 272 -11.38 -17.84 2.70
C HIS A 272 -12.50 -16.85 3.04
N GLY A 273 -12.27 -15.93 4.00
CA GLY A 273 -13.22 -14.85 4.32
C GLY A 273 -13.35 -13.84 3.18
N GLY A 274 -12.22 -13.49 2.53
CA GLY A 274 -12.22 -12.56 1.41
C GLY A 274 -13.06 -13.03 0.22
N ILE A 275 -13.04 -14.32 -0.11
CA ILE A 275 -13.89 -14.88 -1.19
C ILE A 275 -15.38 -14.78 -0.82
N LYS A 276 -15.76 -15.06 0.44
CA LYS A 276 -17.14 -14.90 0.89
C LYS A 276 -17.60 -13.45 0.76
N GLU A 277 -16.78 -12.51 1.22
CA GLU A 277 -17.08 -11.08 1.10
C GLU A 277 -17.27 -10.70 -0.36
N LEU A 278 -16.30 -11.02 -1.23
CA LEU A 278 -16.34 -10.76 -2.67
C LEU A 278 -17.61 -11.31 -3.35
N GLN A 279 -17.99 -12.56 -3.05
CA GLN A 279 -19.15 -13.21 -3.66
C GLN A 279 -20.48 -12.55 -3.22
N SER A 280 -20.54 -12.03 -1.99
CA SER A 280 -21.70 -11.29 -1.48
C SER A 280 -21.72 -9.81 -1.89
N ASP A 281 -20.62 -9.30 -2.43
CA ASP A 281 -20.44 -7.88 -2.69
C ASP A 281 -21.07 -7.46 -4.04
N ARG A 282 -22.07 -6.57 -3.98
CA ARG A 282 -22.73 -6.00 -5.18
C ARG A 282 -21.82 -5.10 -6.02
N PHE A 283 -20.66 -4.72 -5.50
CA PHE A 283 -19.69 -3.85 -6.15
C PHE A 283 -18.48 -4.62 -6.73
N ASN A 284 -18.60 -5.93 -6.94
CA ASN A 284 -17.60 -6.72 -7.65
C ASN A 284 -17.73 -6.52 -9.18
N LEU A 285 -16.80 -7.13 -9.94
CA LEU A 285 -16.74 -7.03 -11.40
C LEU A 285 -17.92 -7.70 -12.13
N LEU A 286 -18.72 -8.54 -11.46
CA LEU A 286 -19.95 -9.12 -12.02
C LEU A 286 -21.16 -8.20 -11.81
N GLY A 287 -21.04 -7.20 -10.95
CA GLY A 287 -22.08 -6.24 -10.65
C GLY A 287 -22.23 -5.14 -11.69
N ARG A 288 -23.34 -4.40 -11.60
CA ARG A 288 -23.73 -3.31 -12.53
C ARG A 288 -22.76 -2.12 -12.60
N TYR A 289 -21.79 -2.07 -11.70
CA TYR A 289 -20.85 -0.96 -11.56
C TYR A 289 -19.55 -1.17 -12.32
N SER A 290 -19.30 -2.37 -12.85
CA SER A 290 -18.22 -2.60 -13.79
C SER A 290 -18.52 -1.92 -15.12
N ASP A 291 -17.57 -1.12 -15.63
CA ASP A 291 -17.70 -0.51 -16.97
C ASP A 291 -17.25 -1.47 -18.10
N ASP A 292 -16.82 -2.69 -17.78
CA ASP A 292 -16.38 -3.69 -18.75
C ASP A 292 -17.59 -4.40 -19.39
N ALA A 293 -18.10 -3.84 -20.47
CA ALA A 293 -19.21 -4.41 -21.23
C ALA A 293 -18.93 -5.83 -21.77
N GLY A 294 -17.66 -6.18 -22.00
CA GLY A 294 -17.26 -7.50 -22.48
C GLY A 294 -17.16 -8.55 -21.38
N GLY A 295 -17.15 -8.14 -20.10
CA GLY A 295 -17.05 -9.02 -18.94
C GLY A 295 -15.77 -9.87 -18.89
N ALA A 296 -14.74 -9.52 -19.67
CA ALA A 296 -13.49 -10.26 -19.76
C ALA A 296 -12.66 -10.09 -18.48
N SER A 297 -12.65 -8.88 -17.91
CA SER A 297 -11.99 -8.58 -16.64
C SER A 297 -12.59 -9.36 -15.47
N ALA A 298 -13.88 -9.71 -15.54
CA ALA A 298 -14.61 -10.42 -14.51
C ALA A 298 -14.41 -11.94 -14.52
N SER A 299 -13.64 -12.50 -15.47
CA SER A 299 -13.43 -13.95 -15.59
C SER A 299 -12.91 -14.57 -14.28
N ARG A 300 -11.97 -13.90 -13.60
CA ARG A 300 -11.46 -14.35 -12.29
C ARG A 300 -12.52 -14.35 -11.19
N THR A 301 -13.38 -13.33 -11.18
CA THR A 301 -14.47 -13.19 -10.21
C THR A 301 -15.56 -14.23 -10.44
N ARG A 302 -15.84 -14.58 -11.71
CA ARG A 302 -16.83 -15.59 -12.07
C ARG A 302 -16.45 -16.99 -11.59
N HIS A 303 -15.17 -17.34 -11.69
CA HIS A 303 -14.69 -18.70 -11.45
C HIS A 303 -14.03 -18.89 -10.08
N VAL A 304 -13.90 -17.84 -9.26
CA VAL A 304 -13.34 -17.99 -7.92
C VAL A 304 -14.30 -18.79 -7.04
N ALA A 305 -13.84 -19.95 -6.59
CA ALA A 305 -14.57 -20.82 -5.68
C ALA A 305 -13.86 -20.84 -4.34
N ILE A 306 -14.64 -20.83 -3.26
CA ILE A 306 -14.13 -21.01 -1.91
C ILE A 306 -13.71 -22.46 -1.70
N GLN A 307 -12.54 -22.65 -1.10
CA GLN A 307 -11.98 -23.95 -0.77
C GLN A 307 -11.46 -23.94 0.66
N HIS A 308 -11.42 -25.11 1.30
CA HIS A 308 -10.87 -25.24 2.65
C HIS A 308 -9.42 -24.73 2.76
N ARG A 309 -8.61 -24.96 1.71
CA ARG A 309 -7.23 -24.49 1.66
C ARG A 309 -7.09 -22.97 1.74
N ASN A 310 -8.14 -22.20 1.41
CA ASN A 310 -8.08 -20.74 1.43
C ASN A 310 -8.00 -20.16 2.85
N PHE A 311 -8.23 -20.98 3.87
CA PHE A 311 -8.15 -20.52 5.24
C PHE A 311 -6.69 -20.23 5.61
N GLY A 312 -6.41 -19.00 6.07
CA GLY A 312 -5.05 -18.58 6.42
C GLY A 312 -4.16 -18.20 5.24
N GLU A 313 -4.63 -18.35 3.99
CA GLU A 313 -3.88 -17.84 2.84
C GLU A 313 -4.01 -16.32 2.74
N PHE A 314 -2.90 -15.65 2.44
CA PHE A 314 -2.86 -14.22 2.15
C PHE A 314 -2.17 -13.95 0.82
N LYS A 315 -2.53 -12.84 0.19
CA LYS A 315 -1.97 -12.43 -1.09
C LYS A 315 -0.46 -12.25 -0.96
N VAL A 316 0.29 -12.86 -1.86
CA VAL A 316 1.75 -12.65 -1.95
C VAL A 316 2.01 -11.18 -2.29
N PRO A 317 2.62 -10.39 -1.39
CA PRO A 317 2.72 -8.96 -1.59
C PRO A 317 3.75 -8.60 -2.66
N ALA A 318 3.47 -7.58 -3.45
CA ALA A 318 4.47 -6.99 -4.33
C ALA A 318 5.59 -6.33 -3.51
N THR A 319 6.83 -6.66 -3.88
CA THR A 319 8.05 -6.12 -3.24
C THR A 319 8.82 -5.17 -4.17
N GLN A 320 8.41 -5.05 -5.44
CA GLN A 320 8.88 -3.97 -6.30
C GLN A 320 8.37 -2.62 -5.77
N ARG A 321 9.28 -1.83 -5.19
CA ARG A 321 8.97 -0.50 -4.64
C ARG A 321 10.10 0.46 -4.94
N ARG A 322 9.80 1.76 -4.90
CA ARG A 322 10.87 2.77 -4.89
C ARG A 322 11.65 2.61 -3.60
N ALA A 323 12.97 2.42 -3.70
CA ALA A 323 13.85 2.40 -2.53
C ALA A 323 13.68 3.72 -1.76
N HIS A 324 13.57 3.65 -0.43
CA HIS A 324 13.62 4.84 0.42
C HIS A 324 14.97 5.53 0.21
N ARG A 325 14.95 6.59 -0.59
CA ARG A 325 15.80 7.75 -0.38
C ARG A 325 14.83 8.87 -0.05
N ALA A 326 15.16 9.69 0.95
CA ALA A 326 14.47 10.95 1.16
C ALA A 326 14.55 11.75 -0.16
N VAL A 327 13.49 11.73 -0.95
CA VAL A 327 13.41 12.50 -2.21
C VAL A 327 12.62 13.75 -1.90
N HIS A 328 13.28 14.71 -1.26
CA HIS A 328 12.72 16.05 -1.08
C HIS A 328 12.62 16.88 -2.38
N ALA A 329 13.06 16.35 -3.54
CA ALA A 329 13.28 17.20 -4.72
C ALA A 329 12.37 16.93 -5.94
N GLN A 330 11.78 15.74 -6.13
CA GLN A 330 11.15 15.41 -7.42
C GLN A 330 9.63 15.18 -7.38
N TRP A 331 9.05 15.02 -6.19
CA TRP A 331 7.61 14.92 -6.01
C TRP A 331 7.11 16.02 -5.06
N ARG A 332 7.44 17.28 -5.38
CA ARG A 332 6.62 18.39 -4.92
C ARG A 332 5.46 18.47 -5.92
N PRO A 333 4.19 18.26 -5.52
CA PRO A 333 3.07 18.51 -6.42
C PRO A 333 3.21 19.96 -6.91
N ARG A 334 3.50 20.12 -8.21
CA ARG A 334 3.81 21.41 -8.86
C ARG A 334 2.70 22.46 -8.64
N ASN A 335 1.53 22.04 -8.16
CA ASN A 335 0.35 22.86 -7.96
C ASN A 335 0.09 23.32 -6.52
N VAL A 336 0.75 22.75 -5.49
CA VAL A 336 0.51 23.18 -4.08
C VAL A 336 1.35 24.41 -3.74
N ALA A 337 2.61 24.47 -4.20
CA ALA A 337 3.48 25.63 -3.95
C ALA A 337 3.03 26.91 -4.68
N ARG A 338 2.49 26.78 -5.90
CA ARG A 338 1.98 27.92 -6.69
C ARG A 338 0.72 28.54 -6.09
N ARG A 339 -0.17 27.74 -5.48
CA ARG A 339 -1.39 28.26 -4.83
C ARG A 339 -1.12 28.95 -3.50
N ARG A 340 -0.16 28.44 -2.70
CA ARG A 340 0.24 29.10 -1.44
C ARG A 340 0.87 30.47 -1.67
N ALA A 341 1.64 30.62 -2.77
CA ALA A 341 2.20 31.91 -3.17
C ALA A 341 1.19 32.85 -3.87
N ALA A 342 0.05 32.34 -4.33
CA ALA A 342 -1.04 33.16 -4.87
C ALA A 342 -1.96 33.68 -3.74
N LEU A 343 -2.27 32.86 -2.73
CA LEU A 343 -2.97 33.30 -1.52
C LEU A 343 -2.18 34.34 -0.72
N LEU A 344 -0.86 34.15 -0.57
CA LEU A 344 0.00 35.12 0.13
C LEU A 344 0.27 36.42 -0.65
N ARG A 345 -0.16 36.50 -1.91
CA ARG A 345 -0.12 37.71 -2.73
C ARG A 345 -1.46 38.44 -2.78
N SER A 346 -2.59 37.74 -2.63
CA SER A 346 -3.90 38.40 -2.47
C SER A 346 -4.05 39.09 -1.11
N GLU A 347 -3.29 38.68 -0.08
CA GLU A 347 -3.30 39.34 1.24
C GLU A 347 -2.36 40.55 1.37
N ARG A 348 -1.56 40.88 0.33
CA ARG A 348 -0.67 42.06 0.34
C ARG A 348 -1.17 43.23 -0.51
N GLY A 349 -2.40 43.16 -1.01
CA GLY A 349 -2.99 44.15 -1.91
C GLY A 349 -4.27 44.77 -1.35
N ALA A 350 -4.22 45.36 -0.16
CA ALA A 350 -5.28 46.26 0.31
C ALA A 350 -4.63 47.53 0.90
N PRO A 351 -4.93 48.73 0.38
CA PRO A 351 -4.38 49.96 0.92
C PRO A 351 -4.99 50.28 2.28
N ALA A 352 -4.11 50.62 3.23
CA ALA A 352 -4.44 51.01 4.59
C ALA A 352 -5.39 52.22 4.63
N ARG A 353 -6.58 52.04 5.24
CA ARG A 353 -7.35 53.17 5.79
C ARG A 353 -6.93 53.40 7.25
N ARG A 354 -6.67 54.68 7.55
CA ARG A 354 -6.14 55.19 8.82
C ARG A 354 -7.05 54.86 10.01
N ARG A 355 -6.40 54.55 11.12
CA ARG A 355 -6.91 54.29 12.47
C ARG A 355 -7.78 55.44 12.99
N ARG A 356 -8.91 55.10 13.62
CA ARG A 356 -9.44 55.83 14.79
C ARG A 356 -9.25 54.92 16.01
N ALA A 357 -8.92 55.54 17.13
CA ALA A 357 -8.51 54.88 18.36
C ALA A 357 -9.71 54.24 19.09
N ASP A 358 -9.53 53.01 19.56
CA ASP A 358 -10.40 52.37 20.54
C ASP A 358 -9.80 52.53 21.96
N PRO A 359 -10.64 52.67 23.00
CA PRO A 359 -10.19 52.79 24.39
C PRO A 359 -9.79 51.44 25.00
N ALA A 360 -9.00 51.52 26.08
CA ALA A 360 -8.35 50.41 26.78
C ALA A 360 -9.30 49.33 27.35
N PRO A 361 -8.83 48.07 27.52
CA PRO A 361 -9.62 47.00 28.11
C PRO A 361 -9.65 47.07 29.66
N PRO A 362 -10.74 46.61 30.30
CA PRO A 362 -10.80 46.54 31.76
C PRO A 362 -9.99 45.36 32.31
N GLN A 363 -9.47 45.59 33.52
CA GLN A 363 -8.55 44.72 34.24
C GLN A 363 -9.21 43.45 34.80
N ALA A 364 -8.40 42.41 34.93
CA ALA A 364 -8.73 41.14 35.58
C ALA A 364 -8.93 41.30 37.10
N VAL A 365 -9.97 40.66 37.63
CA VAL A 365 -10.25 40.54 39.07
C VAL A 365 -9.81 39.16 39.57
N ALA A 366 -8.98 39.14 40.61
CA ALA A 366 -8.51 37.96 41.33
C ALA A 366 -9.52 37.52 42.43
N PRO A 367 -9.42 36.29 42.98
CA PRO A 367 -10.53 35.62 43.67
C PRO A 367 -10.63 35.99 45.16
N GLY A 368 -11.87 36.13 45.64
CA GLY A 368 -12.22 36.34 47.03
C GLY A 368 -12.53 35.04 47.78
N SER A 369 -11.95 34.95 48.97
CA SER A 369 -12.05 33.92 49.99
C SER A 369 -13.45 33.73 50.61
N GLY A 370 -13.83 32.47 50.90
CA GLY A 370 -14.95 32.13 51.78
C GLY A 370 -14.82 30.69 52.32
N ARG A 371 -14.69 30.56 53.66
CA ARG A 371 -14.44 29.33 54.44
C ARG A 371 -15.73 28.50 54.71
N PRO A 372 -15.62 27.28 55.27
CA PRO A 372 -16.60 26.19 55.13
C PRO A 372 -17.61 26.05 56.28
N GLY A 373 -18.78 25.46 55.96
CA GLY A 373 -19.81 25.01 56.90
C GLY A 373 -19.96 23.49 56.91
N ARG A 374 -20.14 22.94 58.12
CA ARG A 374 -20.08 21.53 58.54
C ARG A 374 -21.42 20.77 58.44
N VAL A 375 -21.28 19.44 58.22
CA VAL A 375 -21.90 18.29 58.94
C VAL A 375 -23.42 18.04 58.92
N SER A 376 -23.83 16.87 58.41
CA SER A 376 -24.51 15.75 59.11
C SER A 376 -24.73 14.60 58.11
N ARG A 377 -24.21 13.37 58.27
CA ARG A 377 -24.63 12.22 59.11
C ARG A 377 -26.07 11.72 58.85
N ASP A 378 -26.14 10.47 58.35
CA ASP A 378 -27.04 9.33 58.69
C ASP A 378 -26.99 8.34 57.48
N VAL A 379 -26.35 7.17 57.53
CA VAL A 379 -26.67 5.88 58.18
C VAL A 379 -28.09 5.39 57.91
N ASP A 380 -28.28 4.43 56.98
CA ASP A 380 -28.84 3.11 57.35
C ASP A 380 -28.62 2.00 56.31
N ARG A 381 -28.70 0.76 56.82
CA ARG A 381 -28.35 -0.57 56.31
C ARG A 381 -29.43 -1.25 55.44
N SER A 382 -28.98 -2.20 54.60
CA SER A 382 -29.50 -3.59 54.42
C SER A 382 -28.88 -4.20 53.14
N VAL A 383 -27.90 -5.13 53.13
CA VAL A 383 -27.86 -6.59 53.42
C VAL A 383 -28.95 -7.46 52.75
N ALA A 384 -28.54 -8.24 51.73
CA ALA A 384 -28.87 -9.66 51.48
C ALA A 384 -28.05 -10.17 50.26
N ARG A 385 -26.89 -10.84 50.43
CA ARG A 385 -26.68 -12.31 50.51
C ARG A 385 -27.37 -13.18 49.45
N GLY A 386 -26.57 -13.73 48.53
CA GLY A 386 -26.88 -14.95 47.76
C GLY A 386 -25.58 -15.72 47.45
N LYS A 387 -25.47 -16.93 48.01
CA LYS A 387 -24.26 -17.79 48.06
C LYS A 387 -24.01 -18.56 46.76
N ALA A 388 -22.72 -18.80 46.47
CA ALA A 388 -22.22 -19.88 45.62
C ALA A 388 -22.12 -21.22 46.39
N PRO A 389 -21.98 -22.36 45.69
CA PRO A 389 -21.32 -23.54 46.25
C PRO A 389 -19.96 -23.81 45.60
N ARG A 390 -19.00 -24.17 46.47
CA ARG A 390 -17.69 -24.76 46.15
C ARG A 390 -17.79 -26.29 46.13
N GLY A 391 -17.00 -26.95 45.28
CA GLY A 391 -16.54 -28.34 45.44
C GLY A 391 -15.19 -28.49 44.71
N ARG A 392 -14.07 -28.44 45.44
CA ARG A 392 -13.23 -29.53 45.99
C ARG A 392 -12.22 -30.12 44.99
N HIS A 393 -10.95 -29.98 45.39
CA HIS A 393 -9.73 -30.57 44.83
C HIS A 393 -9.61 -32.08 45.11
N ILE A 394 -9.04 -32.81 44.14
CA ILE A 394 -8.14 -33.97 44.23
C ILE A 394 -7.31 -33.87 42.92
N GLY A 395 -5.98 -33.93 42.79
CA GLY A 395 -4.96 -34.72 43.48
C GLY A 395 -4.30 -35.65 42.45
N SER A 396 -3.19 -35.21 41.85
CA SER A 396 -2.05 -35.97 41.27
C SER A 396 -2.23 -37.41 40.74
N ARG A 397 -1.77 -37.68 39.51
CA ARG A 397 -0.77 -38.74 39.17
C ARG A 397 -0.40 -38.79 37.68
N GLN A 398 0.77 -39.39 37.46
CA GLN A 398 1.60 -39.57 36.27
C GLN A 398 0.95 -40.34 35.10
N ALA A 399 1.72 -40.39 34.00
CA ALA A 399 1.70 -41.31 32.84
C ALA A 399 1.21 -40.64 31.54
N LEU A 400 1.74 -40.89 30.34
CA LEU A 400 2.84 -41.74 29.87
C LEU A 400 3.27 -41.18 28.51
N ILE A 401 4.55 -41.34 28.18
CA ILE A 401 5.11 -41.20 26.83
C ILE A 401 4.47 -42.25 25.92
N LEU A 402 3.95 -41.85 24.76
CA LEU A 402 3.74 -42.75 23.62
C LEU A 402 4.16 -42.02 22.35
N ALA A 403 5.38 -42.35 21.91
CA ALA A 403 5.84 -42.13 20.56
C ALA A 403 5.08 -43.10 19.64
N SER A 404 4.44 -42.58 18.60
CA SER A 404 3.96 -43.38 17.48
C SER A 404 4.58 -42.84 16.21
N SER A 405 5.62 -43.56 15.79
CA SER A 405 6.23 -43.55 14.47
C SER A 405 5.20 -43.93 13.42
N ILE A 406 4.88 -43.00 12.50
CA ILE A 406 4.20 -43.30 11.26
C ILE A 406 5.20 -43.08 10.13
N SER A 407 5.65 -44.20 9.56
CA SER A 407 6.52 -44.27 8.37
C SER A 407 5.80 -43.71 7.14
N MET A 408 6.48 -42.78 6.45
CA MET A 408 6.10 -42.35 5.10
C MET A 408 6.47 -43.41 4.06
N PRO A 409 5.61 -43.72 3.08
CA PRO A 409 6.01 -44.48 1.91
C PRO A 409 6.72 -43.58 0.89
N ARG A 410 7.91 -44.01 0.44
CA ARG A 410 8.62 -43.48 -0.73
C ARG A 410 7.94 -43.99 -2.02
N PRO A 411 7.83 -43.19 -3.08
CA PRO A 411 7.74 -43.70 -4.44
C PRO A 411 9.11 -43.64 -5.15
N GLY A 412 9.55 -44.78 -5.68
CA GLY A 412 10.72 -44.93 -6.55
C GLY A 412 10.45 -44.53 -8.02
N PRO A 413 11.45 -44.67 -8.91
CA PRO A 413 11.55 -43.89 -10.14
C PRO A 413 11.12 -44.60 -11.44
N CYS A 414 10.98 -43.77 -12.48
CA CYS A 414 11.07 -44.01 -13.93
C CYS A 414 9.83 -44.52 -14.70
N GLY A 415 9.50 -43.74 -15.75
CA GLY A 415 8.62 -44.11 -16.85
C GLY A 415 8.70 -43.08 -17.97
N THR A 416 9.44 -43.43 -19.03
CA THR A 416 9.75 -42.67 -20.24
C THR A 416 8.54 -42.50 -21.18
N GLY A 417 8.48 -41.34 -21.85
CA GLY A 417 8.03 -41.23 -23.24
C GLY A 417 6.52 -41.11 -23.52
N THR A 418 6.05 -39.91 -23.84
CA THR A 418 5.09 -39.72 -24.95
C THR A 418 5.26 -38.33 -25.56
N VAL A 419 5.56 -38.34 -26.85
CA VAL A 419 5.72 -37.19 -27.75
C VAL A 419 4.34 -36.59 -28.06
N TRP A 420 4.21 -35.26 -27.97
CA TRP A 420 3.07 -34.52 -28.50
C TRP A 420 3.39 -34.03 -29.92
N PRO A 421 2.50 -34.21 -30.92
CA PRO A 421 2.78 -33.78 -32.28
C PRO A 421 2.56 -32.28 -32.47
N SER A 422 3.48 -31.68 -33.22
CA SER A 422 3.45 -30.32 -33.73
C SER A 422 2.33 -30.13 -34.76
N MET A 423 1.40 -29.20 -34.51
CA MET A 423 0.52 -28.67 -35.55
C MET A 423 1.28 -27.60 -36.35
N GLY A 424 1.48 -27.89 -37.63
CA GLY A 424 2.10 -26.98 -38.60
C GLY A 424 1.16 -25.85 -39.00
N MET A 425 1.72 -24.65 -39.09
CA MET A 425 1.10 -23.51 -39.79
C MET A 425 1.25 -23.72 -41.30
N GLY A 426 0.13 -23.95 -41.97
CA GLY A 426 0.00 -23.86 -43.41
C GLY A 426 0.02 -22.39 -43.86
N ARG A 427 0.83 -22.10 -44.86
CA ARG A 427 0.73 -20.90 -45.69
C ARG A 427 -0.40 -21.09 -46.70
N ALA A 428 -1.23 -20.07 -46.89
CA ALA A 428 -1.93 -19.85 -48.15
C ALA A 428 -2.15 -18.34 -48.36
N ARG A 429 -1.55 -17.86 -49.45
CA ARG A 429 -1.87 -16.78 -50.38
C ARG A 429 -2.50 -15.48 -49.86
#